data_AF-A0A812RM95-F1
#
_entry.id   AF-A0A812RM95-F1
#
_cell.length_a   1.000
_cell.length_b   1.000
_cell.length_c   1.000
_cell.angle_alpha   90.00
_cell.angle_beta   90.00
_cell.angle_gamma   90.00
#
_symmetry.space_group_name_H-M   'P 1'
#
loop_
_entity.id
_entity.type
_entity.pdbx_description
1 polymer ?
#
loop_
_entity_poly.entity_id
_entity_poly.type
_entity_poly.pdbx_seq_one_letter_code
_entity_poly.pdbx_strand_id
1 'polypeptide(L)'
;FFIVLLNHVIACLWYLIGKETLDSEMVNWIQEGKYEDEDQTYKYFTSLHWALTQFTPASMNVSATNVYERIFSIAVLFFAMVAFSSIVGGVTASMTQLQNLRSNHMKQFWILRRYLKQNGVGKELQFRIEKFLEYQTAKEAEHVQPAMVAHLAKLSQPLKNELQYTIMVQWLRGHPFFSKICTHMPSFMHKLCSTAIKEKVLGSGDIVFEAGEECNQVYFLSAGLILEYTHIRETAETSNRLHSKQ
;
A
#
# COMPACT_ATOMS: atom_id res chain seq x y z
N PHE A 1 -15.34 -17.18 -2.58
CA PHE A 1 -16.51 -17.76 -1.91
C PHE A 1 -17.77 -17.70 -2.78
N PHE A 2 -18.26 -16.51 -3.14
CA PHE A 2 -19.48 -16.34 -3.97
C PHE A 2 -19.47 -17.15 -5.30
N ILE A 3 -18.37 -17.09 -6.07
CA ILE A 3 -18.25 -17.80 -7.36
C ILE A 3 -18.35 -19.33 -7.21
N VAL A 4 -17.81 -19.88 -6.12
CA VAL A 4 -17.82 -21.33 -5.87
C VAL A 4 -19.23 -21.80 -5.53
N LEU A 5 -19.92 -21.06 -4.64
CA LEU A 5 -21.32 -21.33 -4.29
C LEU A 5 -22.23 -21.26 -5.52
N LEU A 6 -22.03 -20.24 -6.34
CA LEU A 6 -22.78 -20.01 -7.56
C LEU A 6 -22.59 -21.14 -8.58
N ASN A 7 -21.34 -21.58 -8.80
CA ASN A 7 -21.06 -22.73 -9.67
C ASN A 7 -21.66 -24.02 -9.12
N HIS A 8 -21.65 -24.23 -7.81
CA HIS A 8 -22.33 -25.36 -7.18
C HIS A 8 -23.84 -25.34 -7.45
N VAL A 9 -24.50 -24.19 -7.30
CA VAL A 9 -25.95 -24.06 -7.60
C VAL A 9 -26.23 -24.32 -9.08
N ILE A 10 -25.43 -23.76 -9.99
CA ILE A 10 -25.59 -23.97 -11.44
C ILE A 10 -25.38 -25.45 -11.80
N ALA A 11 -24.38 -26.10 -11.21
CA ALA A 11 -24.11 -27.52 -11.40
C ALA A 11 -25.26 -28.40 -10.91
N CYS A 12 -25.80 -28.11 -9.73
CA CYS A 12 -26.95 -28.84 -9.19
C CYS A 12 -28.21 -28.64 -10.04
N LEU A 13 -28.45 -27.43 -10.55
CA LEU A 13 -29.55 -27.15 -11.47
C LEU A 13 -29.37 -27.85 -12.83
N TRP A 14 -28.14 -27.86 -13.37
CA TRP A 14 -27.82 -28.59 -14.61
C TRP A 14 -28.07 -30.10 -14.47
N TYR A 15 -27.65 -30.68 -13.35
CA TYR A 15 -27.93 -32.07 -13.03
C TYR A 15 -29.42 -32.33 -12.84
N LEU A 16 -30.13 -31.44 -12.14
CA LEU A 16 -31.58 -31.55 -11.92
C LEU A 16 -32.34 -31.53 -13.25
N ILE A 17 -31.99 -30.62 -14.17
CA ILE A 17 -32.61 -30.57 -15.51
C ILE A 17 -32.39 -31.88 -16.26
N GLY A 18 -31.16 -32.40 -16.27
CA GLY A 18 -30.86 -33.70 -16.87
C GLY A 18 -31.71 -34.81 -16.26
N LYS A 19 -31.76 -34.86 -14.92
CA LYS A 19 -32.52 -35.85 -14.14
C LYS A 19 -34.02 -35.83 -14.42
N GLU A 20 -34.65 -34.65 -14.43
CA GLU A 20 -36.10 -34.53 -14.68
C GLU A 20 -36.46 -34.89 -16.14
N THR A 21 -35.51 -34.74 -17.07
CA THR A 21 -35.70 -35.15 -18.47
C THR A 21 -35.35 -36.61 -18.76
N LEU A 22 -34.93 -37.43 -17.77
CA LEU A 22 -34.63 -38.86 -17.99
C LEU A 22 -35.87 -39.66 -18.38
N ASP A 23 -37.01 -39.38 -17.75
CA ASP A 23 -38.28 -40.09 -18.00
C ASP A 23 -39.04 -39.53 -19.21
N SER A 24 -38.48 -38.54 -19.90
CA SER A 24 -39.05 -37.93 -21.09
C SER A 24 -38.52 -38.58 -22.37
N GLU A 25 -39.27 -38.50 -23.48
CA GLU A 25 -38.78 -38.96 -24.80
C GLU A 25 -37.60 -38.13 -25.37
N MET A 26 -37.13 -37.11 -24.64
CA MET A 26 -36.04 -36.24 -25.07
C MET A 26 -34.70 -36.73 -24.55
N VAL A 27 -33.76 -36.99 -25.46
CA VAL A 27 -32.36 -37.29 -25.11
C VAL A 27 -31.75 -36.10 -24.36
N ASN A 28 -31.20 -36.37 -23.18
CA ASN A 28 -30.54 -35.38 -22.32
C ASN A 28 -29.01 -35.57 -22.29
N TRP A 29 -28.31 -34.65 -21.65
CA TRP A 29 -26.84 -34.69 -21.58
C TRP A 29 -26.29 -35.92 -20.84
N ILE A 30 -27.04 -36.52 -19.91
CA ILE A 30 -26.66 -37.72 -19.16
C ILE A 30 -26.70 -38.94 -20.08
N GLN A 31 -27.75 -39.04 -20.90
CA GLN A 31 -27.95 -40.11 -21.88
C GLN A 31 -26.97 -40.03 -23.05
N GLU A 32 -26.81 -38.84 -23.64
CA GLU A 32 -25.86 -38.60 -24.74
C GLU A 32 -24.42 -38.91 -24.31
N GLY A 33 -24.07 -38.51 -23.07
CA GLY A 33 -22.77 -38.77 -22.47
C GLY A 33 -22.56 -40.20 -21.97
N LYS A 34 -23.60 -41.05 -22.01
CA LYS A 34 -23.62 -42.42 -21.46
C LYS A 34 -23.23 -42.48 -19.98
N TYR A 35 -23.67 -41.50 -19.21
CA TYR A 35 -23.36 -41.39 -17.78
C TYR A 35 -24.43 -42.03 -16.89
N GLU A 36 -25.41 -42.75 -17.44
CA GLU A 36 -26.56 -43.28 -16.69
C GLU A 36 -26.14 -44.23 -15.55
N ASP A 37 -25.18 -45.11 -15.81
CA ASP A 37 -24.68 -46.11 -14.86
C ASP A 37 -23.56 -45.57 -13.94
N GLU A 38 -23.11 -44.33 -14.16
CA GLU A 38 -22.04 -43.72 -13.36
C GLU A 38 -22.52 -43.29 -11.97
N ASP A 39 -21.59 -43.25 -11.02
CA ASP A 39 -21.86 -42.82 -9.64
C ASP A 39 -22.37 -41.37 -9.57
N GLN A 40 -23.15 -41.06 -8.53
CA GLN A 40 -23.65 -39.72 -8.26
C GLN A 40 -22.52 -38.71 -8.10
N THR A 41 -21.39 -39.14 -7.53
CA THR A 41 -20.19 -38.31 -7.41
C THR A 41 -19.67 -37.89 -8.78
N TYR A 42 -19.60 -38.84 -9.72
CA TYR A 42 -19.11 -38.58 -11.07
C TYR A 42 -20.04 -37.62 -11.84
N LYS A 43 -21.36 -37.83 -11.75
CA LYS A 43 -22.38 -36.94 -12.34
C LYS A 43 -22.31 -35.52 -11.77
N TYR A 44 -22.09 -35.39 -10.46
CA TYR A 44 -21.92 -34.10 -9.80
C TYR A 44 -20.67 -33.37 -10.30
N PHE A 45 -19.50 -34.03 -10.31
CA PHE A 45 -18.27 -33.39 -10.77
C PHE A 45 -18.30 -33.07 -12.27
N THR A 46 -18.98 -33.88 -13.07
CA THR A 46 -19.24 -33.59 -14.49
C THR A 46 -20.11 -32.36 -14.65
N SER A 47 -21.18 -32.24 -13.87
CA SER A 47 -22.06 -31.06 -13.88
C SER A 47 -21.34 -29.81 -13.38
N LEU A 48 -20.47 -29.94 -12.38
CA LEU A 48 -19.65 -28.86 -11.85
C LEU A 48 -18.60 -28.40 -12.85
N HIS A 49 -17.96 -29.34 -13.55
CA HIS A 49 -17.02 -29.02 -14.61
C HIS A 49 -17.73 -28.29 -15.75
N TRP A 50 -18.93 -28.72 -16.16
CA TRP A 50 -19.74 -28.02 -17.15
C TRP A 50 -20.12 -26.60 -16.71
N ALA A 51 -20.51 -26.41 -15.43
CA ALA A 51 -20.81 -25.10 -14.90
C ALA A 51 -19.58 -24.18 -14.94
N LEU A 52 -18.40 -24.69 -14.55
CA LEU A 52 -17.14 -23.95 -14.60
C LEU A 52 -16.77 -23.53 -16.02
N THR A 53 -16.98 -24.39 -17.03
CA THR A 53 -16.66 -24.05 -18.41
C THR A 53 -17.51 -22.91 -18.99
N GLN A 54 -18.67 -22.61 -18.37
CA GLN A 54 -19.47 -21.43 -18.75
C GLN A 54 -18.83 -20.12 -18.30
N PHE A 55 -18.12 -20.11 -17.15
CA PHE A 55 -17.44 -18.92 -16.61
C PHE A 55 -16.02 -18.76 -17.15
N THR A 56 -15.35 -19.88 -17.40
CA THR A 56 -14.00 -19.92 -17.99
C THR A 56 -14.09 -20.75 -19.26
N PRO A 57 -14.15 -20.13 -20.44
CA PRO A 57 -14.28 -20.86 -21.70
C PRO A 57 -13.23 -21.96 -21.79
N ALA A 58 -13.69 -23.20 -21.69
CA ALA A 58 -12.87 -24.40 -21.75
C ALA A 58 -13.63 -25.47 -22.53
N SER A 59 -12.89 -26.35 -23.19
CA SER A 59 -13.47 -27.46 -23.94
C SER A 59 -14.07 -28.49 -23.00
N MET A 60 -15.33 -28.89 -23.26
CA MET A 60 -15.98 -29.98 -22.55
C MET A 60 -16.88 -30.78 -23.50
N ASN A 61 -16.94 -32.10 -23.26
CA ASN A 61 -17.73 -33.04 -24.07
C ASN A 61 -19.24 -33.06 -23.70
N VAL A 62 -19.65 -32.27 -22.71
CA VAL A 62 -21.05 -32.15 -22.28
C VAL A 62 -21.65 -30.93 -22.95
N SER A 63 -22.74 -31.13 -23.69
CA SER A 63 -23.46 -30.06 -24.37
C SER A 63 -24.97 -30.26 -24.22
N ALA A 64 -25.72 -29.17 -24.31
CA ALA A 64 -27.18 -29.24 -24.29
C ALA A 64 -27.70 -30.00 -25.51
N THR A 65 -28.51 -31.03 -25.29
CA THR A 65 -29.13 -31.86 -26.33
C THR A 65 -30.61 -31.56 -26.50
N ASN A 66 -31.29 -31.10 -25.45
CA ASN A 66 -32.71 -30.74 -25.48
C ASN A 66 -32.95 -29.22 -25.33
N VAL A 67 -34.22 -28.81 -25.54
CA VAL A 67 -34.62 -27.38 -25.53
C VAL A 67 -34.49 -26.77 -24.13
N TYR A 68 -34.82 -27.51 -23.07
CA TYR A 68 -34.74 -27.02 -21.69
C TYR A 68 -33.29 -26.76 -21.27
N GLU A 69 -32.40 -27.70 -21.55
CA GLU A 69 -30.95 -27.57 -21.37
C GLU A 69 -30.39 -26.41 -22.19
N ARG A 70 -30.87 -26.20 -23.42
CA ARG A 70 -30.41 -25.10 -24.28
C ARG A 70 -30.81 -23.73 -23.70
N ILE A 71 -32.06 -23.58 -23.27
CA ILE A 71 -32.55 -22.34 -22.66
C ILE A 71 -31.76 -22.03 -21.39
N PHE A 72 -31.56 -23.04 -20.53
CA PHE A 72 -30.78 -22.88 -19.31
C PHE A 72 -29.31 -22.51 -19.62
N SER A 73 -28.67 -23.20 -20.56
CA SER A 73 -27.30 -22.89 -20.99
C SER A 73 -27.15 -21.45 -21.46
N ILE A 74 -28.08 -20.95 -22.28
CA ILE A 74 -28.07 -19.56 -22.76
C ILE A 74 -28.20 -18.57 -21.60
N ALA A 75 -29.11 -18.84 -20.65
CA ALA A 75 -29.29 -17.99 -19.47
C ALA A 75 -28.02 -17.95 -18.60
N VAL A 76 -27.39 -19.10 -18.37
CA VAL A 76 -26.12 -19.21 -17.64
C VAL A 76 -25.00 -18.48 -18.37
N LEU A 77 -24.91 -18.57 -19.70
CA LEU A 77 -23.90 -17.87 -20.50
C LEU A 77 -23.97 -16.35 -20.37
N PHE A 78 -25.18 -15.76 -20.44
CA PHE A 78 -25.35 -14.31 -20.23
C PHE A 78 -24.88 -13.88 -18.85
N PHE A 79 -25.26 -14.64 -17.83
CA PHE A 79 -24.86 -14.38 -16.46
C PHE A 79 -23.35 -14.56 -16.25
N ALA A 80 -22.77 -15.61 -16.82
CA ALA A 80 -21.34 -15.91 -16.76
C ALA A 80 -20.50 -14.82 -17.44
N MET A 81 -20.96 -14.28 -18.58
CA MET A 81 -20.31 -13.17 -19.27
C MET A 81 -20.18 -11.92 -18.37
N VAL A 82 -21.26 -11.54 -17.67
CA VAL A 82 -21.26 -10.39 -16.75
C VAL A 82 -20.37 -10.65 -15.53
N ALA A 83 -20.47 -11.85 -14.95
CA ALA A 83 -19.67 -12.24 -13.80
C ALA A 83 -18.16 -12.26 -14.14
N PHE A 84 -17.79 -12.86 -15.28
CA PHE A 84 -16.41 -12.93 -15.75
C PHE A 84 -15.82 -11.53 -16.00
N SER A 85 -16.56 -10.67 -16.69
CA SER A 85 -16.16 -9.27 -16.91
C SER A 85 -15.90 -8.52 -15.61
N SER A 86 -16.76 -8.71 -14.60
CA SER A 86 -16.63 -8.08 -13.29
C SER A 86 -15.39 -8.58 -12.53
N ILE A 87 -15.11 -9.88 -12.59
CA ILE A 87 -13.93 -10.49 -11.95
C ILE A 87 -12.65 -9.94 -12.59
N VAL A 88 -12.56 -9.96 -13.92
CA VAL A 88 -11.41 -9.42 -14.65
C VAL A 88 -11.22 -7.94 -14.34
N GLY A 89 -12.29 -7.15 -14.37
CA GLY A 89 -12.26 -5.73 -14.02
C GLY A 89 -11.75 -5.46 -12.61
N GLY A 90 -12.19 -6.24 -11.62
CA GLY A 90 -11.72 -6.14 -10.24
C GLY A 90 -10.23 -6.50 -10.06
N VAL A 91 -9.77 -7.57 -10.74
CA VAL A 91 -8.36 -7.96 -10.74
C VAL A 91 -7.50 -6.87 -11.40
N THR A 92 -7.92 -6.37 -12.57
CA THR A 92 -7.21 -5.29 -13.25
C THR A 92 -7.14 -4.04 -12.40
N ALA A 93 -8.26 -3.60 -11.80
CA ALA A 93 -8.28 -2.42 -10.93
C ALA A 93 -7.34 -2.57 -9.72
N SER A 94 -7.33 -3.75 -9.09
CA SER A 94 -6.43 -4.05 -7.97
C SER A 94 -4.96 -4.04 -8.40
N MET A 95 -4.65 -4.61 -9.56
CA MET A 95 -3.31 -4.60 -10.14
C MET A 95 -2.87 -3.16 -10.49
N THR A 96 -3.76 -2.36 -11.07
CA THR A 96 -3.52 -0.94 -11.36
C THR A 96 -3.30 -0.15 -10.08
N GLN A 97 -4.08 -0.39 -9.02
CA GLN A 97 -3.87 0.26 -7.73
C GLN A 97 -2.48 -0.08 -7.16
N LEU A 98 -2.08 -1.35 -7.21
CA LEU A 98 -0.76 -1.79 -6.77
C LEU A 98 0.37 -1.16 -7.61
N GLN A 99 0.18 -1.07 -8.93
CA GLN A 99 1.12 -0.39 -9.82
C GLN A 99 1.20 1.11 -9.53
N ASN A 100 0.08 1.78 -9.27
CA ASN A 100 0.03 3.21 -8.94
C ASN A 100 0.78 3.52 -7.64
N LEU A 101 0.65 2.67 -6.62
CA LEU A 101 1.42 2.78 -5.38
C LEU A 101 2.94 2.75 -5.63
N ARG A 102 3.40 1.94 -6.60
CA ARG A 102 4.83 1.88 -6.98
C ARG A 102 5.25 2.97 -7.96
N SER A 103 4.38 3.34 -8.90
CA SER A 103 4.68 4.20 -10.04
C SER A 103 4.81 5.68 -9.65
N ASN A 104 4.00 6.15 -8.69
CA ASN A 104 4.01 7.56 -8.30
C ASN A 104 5.38 8.02 -7.80
N HIS A 105 6.05 7.21 -6.98
CA HIS A 105 7.38 7.54 -6.46
C HIS A 105 8.42 7.66 -7.59
N MET A 106 8.48 6.65 -8.49
CA MET A 106 9.37 6.68 -9.66
C MET A 106 9.11 7.88 -10.57
N LYS A 107 7.83 8.22 -10.76
CA LYS A 107 7.42 9.39 -11.55
C LYS A 107 7.91 10.69 -10.91
N GLN A 108 7.79 10.86 -9.60
CA GLN A 108 8.27 12.06 -8.90
C GLN A 108 9.80 12.21 -8.99
N PHE A 109 10.55 11.14 -8.78
CA PHE A 109 12.02 11.16 -8.95
C PHE A 109 12.45 11.47 -10.38
N TRP A 110 11.71 10.97 -11.37
CA TRP A 110 11.96 11.31 -12.77
C TRP A 110 11.73 12.81 -13.06
N ILE A 111 10.65 13.38 -12.54
CA ILE A 111 10.35 14.83 -12.67
C ILE A 111 11.42 15.66 -11.97
N LEU A 112 11.85 15.28 -10.76
CA LEU A 112 12.91 15.94 -10.01
C LEU A 112 14.23 15.97 -10.80
N ARG A 113 14.68 14.81 -11.29
CA ARG A 113 15.89 14.69 -12.12
C ARG A 113 15.85 15.62 -13.31
N ARG A 114 14.70 15.68 -13.98
CA ARG A 114 14.47 16.58 -15.12
C ARG A 114 14.57 18.05 -14.70
N TYR A 115 13.93 18.44 -13.60
CA TYR A 115 13.97 19.80 -13.06
C TYR A 115 15.40 20.25 -12.73
N LEU A 116 16.17 19.41 -12.02
CA LEU A 116 17.54 19.72 -11.63
C LEU A 116 18.46 19.86 -12.86
N LYS A 117 18.28 19.00 -13.86
CA LYS A 117 19.03 19.08 -15.12
C LYS A 117 18.70 20.34 -15.91
N GLN A 118 17.43 20.74 -15.98
CA GLN A 118 17.00 21.95 -16.70
C GLN A 118 17.55 23.23 -16.07
N ASN A 119 17.76 23.25 -14.76
CA ASN A 119 18.33 24.39 -14.04
C ASN A 119 19.88 24.35 -13.96
N GLY A 120 20.54 23.41 -14.65
CA GLY A 120 22.00 23.34 -14.69
C GLY A 120 22.66 22.96 -13.35
N VAL A 121 21.93 22.30 -12.45
CA VAL A 121 22.47 21.88 -11.14
C VAL A 121 23.61 20.87 -11.35
N GLY A 122 24.75 21.05 -10.68
CA GLY A 122 25.90 20.15 -10.77
C GLY A 122 25.58 18.72 -10.31
N LYS A 123 26.16 17.70 -10.95
CA LYS A 123 25.86 16.27 -10.69
C LYS A 123 26.05 15.86 -9.23
N GLU A 124 27.02 16.45 -8.54
CA GLU A 124 27.27 16.18 -7.12
C GLU A 124 26.10 16.61 -6.23
N LEU A 125 25.58 17.83 -6.44
CA LEU A 125 24.43 18.33 -5.71
C LEU A 125 23.15 17.55 -6.07
N GLN A 126 22.98 17.16 -7.34
CA GLN A 126 21.86 16.30 -7.76
C GLN A 126 21.88 14.97 -6.99
N PHE A 127 23.03 14.31 -6.94
CA PHE A 127 23.18 13.05 -6.23
C PHE A 127 22.88 13.18 -4.73
N ARG A 128 23.36 14.26 -4.09
CA ARG A 128 23.06 14.54 -2.67
C ARG A 128 21.56 14.75 -2.44
N ILE A 129 20.89 15.51 -3.30
CA ILE A 129 19.43 15.75 -3.22
C ILE A 129 18.65 14.44 -3.40
N GLU A 130 18.99 13.65 -4.42
CA GLU A 130 18.32 12.37 -4.67
C GLU A 130 18.49 11.40 -3.50
N LYS A 131 19.72 11.23 -3.00
CA LYS A 131 20.01 10.34 -1.87
C LYS A 131 19.30 10.78 -0.59
N PHE A 132 19.23 12.08 -0.34
CA PHE A 132 18.49 12.64 0.80
C PHE A 132 16.99 12.35 0.68
N LEU A 133 16.38 12.56 -0.49
CA LEU A 133 14.96 12.31 -0.71
C LEU A 133 14.61 10.82 -0.71
N GLU A 134 15.49 9.95 -1.22
CA GLU A 134 15.36 8.49 -1.12
C GLU A 134 15.37 8.06 0.35
N TYR A 135 16.31 8.57 1.14
CA TYR A 135 16.37 8.31 2.59
C TYR A 135 15.11 8.81 3.32
N GLN A 136 14.66 10.04 3.04
CA GLN A 136 13.42 10.60 3.59
C GLN A 136 12.22 9.71 3.23
N THR A 137 12.08 9.32 1.96
CA THR A 137 10.93 8.51 1.52
C THR A 137 10.95 7.10 2.15
N ALA A 138 12.13 6.50 2.29
CA ALA A 138 12.27 5.21 2.98
C ALA A 138 11.90 5.34 4.46
N LYS A 139 12.30 6.44 5.11
CA LYS A 139 11.94 6.74 6.50
C LYS A 139 10.45 7.05 6.66
N GLU A 140 9.83 7.74 5.71
CA GLU A 140 8.37 7.97 5.67
C GLU A 140 7.58 6.66 5.54
N ALA A 141 8.12 5.65 4.86
CA ALA A 141 7.52 4.32 4.79
C ALA A 141 7.57 3.58 6.15
N GLU A 142 8.55 3.90 7.00
CA GLU A 142 8.71 3.35 8.35
C GLU A 142 7.96 4.18 9.42
N HIS A 143 7.86 5.49 9.24
CA HIS A 143 7.20 6.43 10.14
C HIS A 143 6.23 7.34 9.37
N VAL A 144 4.93 7.20 9.63
CA VAL A 144 3.89 7.97 8.95
C VAL A 144 3.91 9.42 9.44
N GLN A 145 4.27 10.35 8.56
CA GLN A 145 4.24 11.77 8.90
C GLN A 145 2.80 12.27 9.15
N PRO A 146 2.56 13.13 10.14
CA PRO A 146 1.23 13.67 10.42
C PRO A 146 0.58 14.37 9.22
N ALA A 147 1.39 15.02 8.37
CA ALA A 147 0.94 15.69 7.16
C ALA A 147 0.41 14.74 6.08
N MET A 148 0.87 13.48 6.07
CA MET A 148 0.38 12.45 5.15
C MET A 148 -0.97 11.86 5.60
N VAL A 149 -1.37 12.06 6.86
CA VAL A 149 -2.63 11.56 7.40
C VAL A 149 -3.71 12.63 7.24
N ALA A 150 -4.42 12.60 6.11
CA ALA A 150 -5.53 13.53 5.82
C ALA A 150 -6.61 13.56 6.93
N HIS A 151 -6.76 12.47 7.69
CA HIS A 151 -7.69 12.40 8.81
C HIS A 151 -7.25 13.21 10.03
N LEU A 152 -5.94 13.41 10.25
CA LEU A 152 -5.46 14.26 11.35
C LEU A 152 -5.88 15.71 11.14
N ALA A 153 -5.98 16.18 9.89
CA ALA A 153 -6.49 17.51 9.60
C ALA A 153 -7.95 17.70 10.05
N LYS A 154 -8.76 16.63 10.01
CA LYS A 154 -10.17 16.62 10.41
C LYS A 154 -10.40 16.54 11.93
N LEU A 155 -9.37 16.26 12.72
CA LEU A 155 -9.49 16.23 14.18
C LEU A 155 -9.80 17.63 14.74
N SER A 156 -10.61 17.67 15.80
CA SER A 156 -10.85 18.89 16.56
C SER A 156 -9.55 19.38 17.22
N GLN A 157 -9.44 20.68 17.45
CA GLN A 157 -8.23 21.26 18.06
C GLN A 157 -7.87 20.64 19.43
N PRO A 158 -8.84 20.33 20.33
CA PRO A 158 -8.52 19.65 21.59
C PRO A 158 -7.87 18.27 21.39
N LEU A 159 -8.40 17.45 20.46
CA LEU A 159 -7.86 16.12 20.17
C LEU A 159 -6.46 16.19 19.53
N LYS A 160 -6.21 17.20 18.68
CA LYS A 160 -4.86 17.45 18.14
C LYS A 160 -3.87 17.77 19.26
N ASN A 161 -4.26 18.63 20.20
CA ASN A 161 -3.41 19.02 21.32
C ASN A 161 -3.12 17.83 22.25
N GLU A 162 -4.13 17.00 22.53
CA GLU A 162 -3.98 15.80 23.37
C GLU A 162 -3.10 14.73 22.72
N LEU A 163 -3.27 14.51 21.41
CA LEU A 163 -2.41 13.62 20.63
C LEU A 163 -0.95 14.11 20.66
N GLN A 164 -0.72 15.40 20.40
CA GLN A 164 0.61 15.98 20.40
C GLN A 164 1.26 15.92 21.80
N TYR A 165 0.50 16.19 22.86
CA TYR A 165 0.97 16.01 24.23
C TYR A 165 1.43 14.57 24.48
N THR A 166 0.59 13.59 24.13
CA THR A 166 0.87 12.17 24.37
C THR A 166 2.11 11.68 23.62
N ILE A 167 2.29 12.13 22.37
CA ILE A 167 3.49 11.80 21.57
C ILE A 167 4.74 12.49 22.11
N MET A 168 4.67 13.74 22.60
CA MET A 168 5.85 14.51 22.99
C MET A 168 6.29 14.24 24.44
N VAL A 169 5.35 13.96 25.35
CA VAL A 169 5.64 13.79 26.77
C VAL A 169 6.54 12.58 27.05
N GLN A 170 6.49 11.54 26.21
CA GLN A 170 7.35 10.36 26.33
C GLN A 170 8.84 10.69 26.17
N TRP A 171 9.18 11.63 25.28
CA TRP A 171 10.56 12.06 25.04
C TRP A 171 11.04 13.01 26.13
N LEU A 172 10.16 13.90 26.60
CA LEU A 172 10.50 14.93 27.58
C LEU A 172 10.63 14.37 29.00
N ARG A 173 9.79 13.40 29.40
CA ARG A 173 9.85 12.81 30.75
C ARG A 173 11.20 12.14 31.07
N GLY A 174 11.97 11.74 30.06
CA GLY A 174 13.33 11.24 30.25
C GLY A 174 14.28 12.29 30.85
N HIS A 175 13.99 13.58 30.69
CA HIS A 175 14.83 14.65 31.22
C HIS A 175 14.36 15.10 32.63
N PRO A 176 15.25 15.15 33.64
CA PRO A 176 14.88 15.45 35.03
C PRO A 176 14.11 16.76 35.23
N PHE A 177 14.43 17.79 34.44
CA PHE A 177 13.72 19.08 34.46
C PHE A 177 12.25 18.94 34.02
N PHE A 178 12.00 18.30 32.88
CA PHE A 178 10.64 18.16 32.34
C PHE A 178 9.81 17.13 33.12
N SER A 179 10.45 16.14 33.76
CA SER A 179 9.77 15.23 34.69
C SER A 179 9.15 15.98 35.87
N LYS A 180 9.91 16.89 36.50
CA LYS A 180 9.38 17.76 37.58
C LYS A 180 8.26 18.68 37.09
N ILE A 181 8.39 19.27 35.91
CA ILE A 181 7.34 20.10 35.31
C ILE A 181 6.08 19.30 35.02
N CYS A 182 6.21 18.07 34.53
CA CYS A 182 5.07 17.20 34.26
C CYS A 182 4.27 16.87 35.53
N THR A 183 4.95 16.71 36.67
CA THR A 183 4.33 16.43 37.97
C THR A 183 3.71 17.66 38.62
N HIS A 184 4.42 18.79 38.60
CA HIS A 184 4.00 20.00 39.33
C HIS A 184 3.17 20.98 38.49
N MET A 185 3.27 20.94 37.16
CA MET A 185 2.64 21.91 36.24
C MET A 185 2.08 21.23 34.97
N PRO A 186 1.11 20.31 35.10
CA PRO A 186 0.60 19.53 33.96
C PRO A 186 -0.01 20.40 32.86
N SER A 187 -0.72 21.48 33.22
CA SER A 187 -1.30 22.43 32.24
C SER A 187 -0.25 23.17 31.43
N PHE A 188 0.88 23.54 32.04
CA PHE A 188 2.01 24.15 31.33
C PHE A 188 2.66 23.14 30.40
N MET A 189 2.84 21.90 30.85
CA MET A 189 3.41 20.83 30.04
C MET A 189 2.54 20.55 28.80
N HIS A 190 1.22 20.53 28.95
CA HIS A 190 0.29 20.35 27.83
C HIS A 190 0.43 21.47 26.80
N LYS A 191 0.52 22.72 27.25
CA LYS A 191 0.73 23.87 26.36
C LYS A 191 2.09 23.80 25.68
N LEU A 192 3.16 23.53 26.44
CA LEU A 192 4.52 23.38 25.93
C LEU A 192 4.60 22.34 24.79
N CYS A 193 4.05 21.15 25.01
CA CYS A 193 4.04 20.09 24.00
C CYS A 193 3.23 20.47 22.76
N SER A 194 2.10 21.16 22.92
CA SER A 194 1.22 21.53 21.80
C SER A 194 1.73 22.71 20.96
N THR A 195 2.48 23.66 21.54
CA THR A 195 2.85 24.91 20.84
C THR A 195 4.33 25.13 20.64
N ALA A 196 5.18 24.69 21.57
CA ALA A 196 6.60 25.06 21.58
C ALA A 196 7.50 24.05 20.88
N ILE A 197 7.07 22.79 20.79
CA ILE A 197 7.89 21.69 20.27
C ILE A 197 7.50 21.39 18.84
N LYS A 198 8.51 21.34 17.97
CA LYS A 198 8.38 20.98 16.56
C LYS A 198 9.39 19.90 16.20
N GLU A 199 8.98 18.98 15.34
CA GLU A 199 9.86 17.97 14.79
C GLU A 199 10.73 18.59 13.68
N LYS A 200 12.03 18.28 13.70
CA LYS A 200 13.00 18.67 12.66
C LYS A 200 13.72 17.41 12.19
N VAL A 201 13.62 17.11 10.90
CA VAL A 201 14.30 15.97 10.27
C VAL A 201 15.54 16.48 9.55
N LEU A 202 16.67 15.81 9.76
CA LEU A 202 17.96 16.14 9.16
C LEU A 202 18.55 14.90 8.47
N GLY A 203 19.25 15.13 7.38
CA GLY A 203 19.95 14.13 6.58
C GLY A 203 21.40 13.94 7.03
N SER A 204 22.03 12.87 6.52
CA SER A 204 23.46 12.64 6.76
C SER A 204 24.29 13.73 6.09
N GLY A 205 25.09 14.46 6.88
CA GLY A 205 25.91 15.59 6.43
C GLY A 205 25.22 16.96 6.50
N ASP A 206 24.00 17.04 7.02
CA ASP A 206 23.35 18.33 7.30
C ASP A 206 23.91 18.95 8.59
N ILE A 207 24.09 20.27 8.57
CA ILE A 207 24.60 21.03 9.71
C ILE A 207 23.41 21.44 10.61
N VAL A 208 23.49 21.14 11.91
CA VAL A 208 22.42 21.46 12.88
C VAL A 208 22.47 22.92 13.33
N PHE A 209 23.69 23.38 13.63
CA PHE A 209 24.03 24.73 14.08
C PHE A 209 25.50 24.99 13.73
N GLU A 210 25.85 26.24 13.47
CA GLU A 210 27.23 26.67 13.22
C GLU A 210 27.78 27.51 14.37
N ALA A 211 29.11 27.47 14.54
CA ALA A 211 29.79 28.30 15.53
C ALA A 211 29.67 29.77 15.14
N GLY A 212 29.14 30.60 16.06
CA GLY A 212 28.92 32.02 15.83
C GLY A 212 27.48 32.39 15.43
N GLU A 213 26.60 31.41 15.21
CA GLU A 213 25.18 31.68 14.98
C GLU A 213 24.45 32.05 16.29
N GLU A 214 23.46 32.94 16.18
CA GLU A 214 22.58 33.28 17.29
C GLU A 214 21.72 32.06 17.69
N CYS A 215 21.81 31.67 18.97
CA CYS A 215 21.08 30.52 19.50
C CYS A 215 19.62 30.90 19.80
N ASN A 216 18.72 30.54 18.89
CA ASN A 216 17.27 30.80 19.03
C ASN A 216 16.45 29.55 19.41
N GLN A 217 17.06 28.37 19.41
CA GLN A 217 16.36 27.09 19.54
C GLN A 217 17.18 26.07 20.33
N VAL A 218 16.49 25.19 21.05
CA VAL A 218 17.08 24.03 21.74
C VAL A 218 16.64 22.78 21.03
N TYR A 219 17.59 21.89 20.73
CA TYR A 219 17.34 20.64 20.03
C TYR A 219 17.42 19.45 20.99
N PHE A 220 16.50 18.49 20.82
CA PHE A 220 16.50 17.21 21.53
C PHE A 220 16.58 16.10 20.49
N LEU A 221 17.51 15.16 20.68
CA LEU A 221 17.65 14.01 19.80
C LEU A 221 16.56 12.98 20.14
N SER A 222 15.59 12.80 19.25
CA SER A 222 14.54 11.77 19.38
C SER A 222 14.94 10.42 18.76
N ALA A 223 15.59 10.43 17.60
CA ALA A 223 16.05 9.23 16.91
C ALA A 223 17.23 9.52 15.97
N GLY A 224 18.20 8.60 15.90
CA GLY A 224 19.40 8.70 15.04
C GLY A 224 20.70 8.43 15.77
N LEU A 225 21.81 8.33 15.04
CA LEU A 225 23.15 8.11 15.58
C LEU A 225 23.97 9.41 15.54
N ILE A 226 24.39 9.81 16.75
CA ILE A 226 25.49 10.72 17.12
C ILE A 226 25.63 11.98 16.25
N LEU A 227 25.33 13.12 16.85
CA LEU A 227 25.76 14.42 16.33
C LEU A 227 27.28 14.55 16.54
N GLU A 228 28.03 14.63 15.46
CA GLU A 228 29.47 14.88 15.53
C GLU A 228 29.72 16.38 15.62
N TYR A 229 30.44 16.80 16.66
CA TYR A 229 30.85 18.18 16.81
C TYR A 229 32.21 18.36 16.12
N THR A 230 32.23 19.04 14.99
CA THR A 230 33.49 19.41 14.31
C THR A 230 33.88 20.82 14.70
N HIS A 231 34.90 20.98 15.55
CA HIS A 231 35.53 22.28 15.74
C HIS A 231 36.26 22.66 14.45
N ILE A 232 35.70 23.58 13.67
CA ILE A 232 36.45 24.26 12.62
C ILE A 232 37.45 25.15 13.36
N ARG A 233 38.68 24.65 13.56
CA ARG A 233 39.79 25.53 13.93
C ARG A 233 39.98 26.47 12.75
N GLU A 234 39.82 27.77 12.96
CA GLU A 234 40.38 28.77 12.06
C GLU A 234 41.90 28.56 11.99
N THR A 235 42.35 27.75 11.04
CA THR A 235 43.73 27.82 10.59
C THR A 235 43.84 29.10 9.79
N ALA A 236 44.24 30.16 10.48
CA ALA A 236 44.93 31.27 9.87
C ALA A 236 46.29 30.78 9.36
N GLU A 237 46.30 30.05 8.24
CA GLU A 237 47.51 29.80 7.46
C GLU A 237 47.27 30.22 6.02
N THR A 238 47.51 31.51 5.83
CA THR A 238 48.24 32.07 4.69
C THR A 238 49.09 31.03 3.96
N SER A 239 48.94 31.03 2.63
CA SER A 239 50.00 30.71 1.67
C SER A 239 50.44 29.23 1.57
N ASN A 240 50.06 28.62 0.44
CA ASN A 240 50.97 28.04 -0.55
C ASN A 240 52.32 27.48 -0.05
N ARG A 241 52.57 26.21 -0.44
CA ARG A 241 53.82 25.39 -0.40
C ARG A 241 53.79 24.38 0.77
N LEU A 242 53.92 23.06 0.60
CA LEU A 242 54.62 22.22 -0.38
C LEU A 242 54.00 20.81 -0.48
N HIS A 243 54.31 20.15 -1.60
CA HIS A 243 54.11 18.73 -1.90
C HIS A 243 54.62 17.74 -0.83
N SER A 244 54.05 16.51 -0.89
CA SER A 244 54.74 15.20 -1.05
C SER A 244 54.46 14.15 0.04
N LYS A 245 53.81 13.05 -0.40
CA LYS A 245 54.00 11.61 -0.05
C LYS A 245 53.78 11.23 1.43
N GLN A 246 53.11 10.14 1.78
CA GLN A 246 53.03 8.80 1.20
C GLN A 246 51.73 8.14 1.65
#